data_AF-B3T1G8-F1
#
_entry.id   AF-B3T1G8-F1
#
_cell.length_a   1.000
_cell.length_b   1.000
_cell.length_c   1.000
_cell.angle_alpha   90.00
_cell.angle_beta   90.00
_cell.angle_gamma   90.00
#
_symmetry.space_group_name_H-M   'P 1'
#
loop_
_entity.id
_entity.type
_entity.pdbx_description
1 polymer ?
#
loop_
_entity_poly.entity_id
_entity_poly.type
_entity_poly.pdbx_seq_one_letter_code
_entity_poly.pdbx_strand_id
1 'polypeptide(L)'
;MQILPRPRIRVSSGSGGLFYSRAASGSIPAQRLSIQRSSTMFGDVNFLAVGIAAVLAFALGALWYSAVLFAKPWMAGLGYTEERFKEMQAGMGLTYAISFLCWLVMATVLASIAPHFGDGVGATLHMGLMLWLGFGATVGLTNNRFSGTPIVVWIIDAGYQAVSVAIMAVVLGLWT
;
A
#
# COMPACT_ATOMS: atom_id res chain seq x y z
N MET A 1 18.73 20.32 -37.02
CA MET A 1 17.31 20.19 -37.45
C MET A 1 17.31 19.86 -38.94
N GLN A 2 17.22 18.57 -39.30
CA GLN A 2 17.18 18.11 -40.69
C GLN A 2 15.72 18.02 -41.14
N ILE A 3 15.38 18.73 -42.22
CA ILE A 3 14.03 18.77 -42.81
C ILE A 3 13.99 17.69 -43.89
N LEU A 4 13.18 16.65 -43.70
CA LEU A 4 12.99 15.59 -44.71
C LEU A 4 12.22 16.14 -45.92
N PRO A 5 12.58 15.78 -47.18
CA PRO A 5 11.91 16.28 -48.37
C PRO A 5 10.53 15.61 -48.56
N ARG A 6 9.52 16.41 -48.92
CA ARG A 6 8.16 15.92 -49.21
C ARG A 6 8.13 15.10 -50.51
N PRO A 7 7.35 14.01 -50.58
CA PRO A 7 7.22 13.20 -51.79
C PRO A 7 6.53 13.99 -52.90
N ARG A 8 7.15 14.00 -54.08
CA ARG A 8 6.67 14.71 -55.27
C ARG A 8 5.68 13.79 -56.01
N ILE A 9 4.38 14.08 -55.92
CA ILE A 9 3.35 13.36 -56.69
C ILE A 9 3.49 13.75 -58.16
N ARG A 10 3.80 12.78 -59.02
CA ARG A 10 3.84 12.96 -60.48
C ARG A 10 2.52 12.44 -61.06
N VAL A 11 1.68 13.34 -61.53
CA VAL A 11 0.47 12.98 -62.30
C VAL A 11 0.85 12.97 -63.77
N SER A 12 0.87 11.80 -64.42
CA SER A 12 0.98 11.72 -65.88
C SER A 12 -0.40 11.62 -66.50
N SER A 13 -0.76 12.61 -67.31
CA SER A 13 -1.90 12.57 -68.22
C SER A 13 -1.59 11.57 -69.34
N GLY A 14 -2.39 10.51 -69.43
CA GLY A 14 -2.26 9.45 -70.44
C GLY A 14 -3.61 8.77 -70.65
N SER A 15 -4.12 8.93 -71.86
CA SER A 15 -5.43 8.54 -72.37
C SER A 15 -5.67 7.04 -72.33
N GLY A 16 -6.89 6.64 -71.96
CA GLY A 16 -7.46 5.34 -72.31
C GLY A 16 -7.37 4.25 -71.22
N GLY A 17 -8.54 3.82 -70.75
CA GLY A 17 -8.72 2.60 -69.97
C GLY A 17 -8.96 2.84 -68.49
N LEU A 18 -10.23 2.74 -68.06
CA LEU A 18 -10.59 2.51 -66.67
C LEU A 18 -10.21 1.06 -66.29
N PHE A 19 -8.91 0.82 -66.13
CA PHE A 19 -8.41 -0.35 -65.43
C PHE A 19 -8.33 0.01 -63.95
N TYR A 20 -9.32 -0.43 -63.17
CA TYR A 20 -9.18 -0.52 -61.71
C TYR A 20 -8.12 -1.59 -61.42
N SER A 21 -6.85 -1.18 -61.43
CA SER A 21 -5.76 -2.00 -60.91
C SER A 21 -6.01 -2.22 -59.43
N ARG A 22 -6.13 -3.48 -59.05
CA ARG A 22 -6.32 -4.00 -57.69
C ARG A 22 -5.14 -3.56 -56.82
N ALA A 23 -5.22 -2.36 -56.27
CA ALA A 23 -4.25 -1.85 -55.32
C ALA A 23 -4.51 -2.47 -53.94
N ALA A 24 -3.54 -3.28 -53.52
CA ALA A 24 -3.28 -3.68 -52.14
C ALA A 24 -4.46 -4.33 -51.41
N SER A 25 -4.42 -5.68 -51.39
CA SER A 25 -4.76 -6.45 -50.20
C SER A 25 -3.86 -6.02 -49.04
N GLY A 26 -4.09 -4.81 -48.52
CA GLY A 26 -3.64 -4.41 -47.20
C GLY A 26 -4.60 -5.06 -46.24
N SER A 27 -4.28 -6.28 -45.80
CA SER A 27 -4.88 -6.82 -44.59
C SER A 27 -4.74 -5.74 -43.53
N ILE A 28 -5.86 -5.14 -43.08
CA ILE A 28 -5.86 -4.41 -41.82
C ILE A 28 -5.27 -5.41 -40.83
N PRO A 29 -4.07 -5.15 -40.26
CA PRO A 29 -3.55 -6.06 -39.26
C PRO A 29 -4.65 -6.11 -38.21
N ALA A 30 -5.18 -7.29 -37.96
CA ALA A 30 -6.00 -7.54 -36.78
C ALA A 30 -5.08 -7.22 -35.61
N GLN A 31 -5.06 -5.95 -35.23
CA GLN A 31 -4.46 -5.43 -34.03
C GLN A 31 -5.21 -6.21 -32.98
N ARG A 32 -4.58 -7.29 -32.50
CA ARG A 32 -5.15 -8.14 -31.47
C ARG A 32 -5.63 -7.14 -30.44
N LEU A 33 -6.93 -7.16 -30.17
CA LEU A 33 -7.46 -6.74 -28.89
C LEU A 33 -6.74 -7.66 -27.89
N SER A 34 -5.51 -7.30 -27.53
CA SER A 34 -4.91 -7.74 -26.30
C SER A 34 -5.87 -7.16 -25.29
N ILE A 35 -6.82 -7.98 -24.88
CA ILE A 35 -7.59 -7.77 -23.66
C ILE A 35 -6.51 -7.53 -22.63
N GLN A 36 -6.24 -6.25 -22.39
CA GLN A 36 -5.24 -5.79 -21.46
C GLN A 36 -5.79 -6.29 -20.16
N ARG A 37 -5.30 -7.46 -19.72
CA ARG A 37 -5.79 -8.17 -18.54
C ARG A 37 -5.77 -7.12 -17.47
N SER A 38 -6.93 -6.65 -17.08
CA SER A 38 -7.04 -5.62 -16.07
C SER A 38 -6.42 -6.25 -14.85
N SER A 39 -5.21 -5.84 -14.49
CA SER A 39 -4.58 -6.28 -13.26
C SER A 39 -5.53 -5.79 -12.18
N THR A 40 -6.37 -6.68 -11.68
CA THR A 40 -7.20 -6.35 -10.52
C THR A 40 -6.21 -5.97 -9.43
N MET A 41 -6.49 -4.90 -8.68
CA MET A 41 -5.58 -4.41 -7.62
C MET A 41 -5.18 -5.52 -6.61
N PHE A 42 -5.91 -6.64 -6.58
CA PHE A 42 -5.69 -7.77 -5.69
C PHE A 42 -5.32 -9.09 -6.40
N GLY A 43 -5.11 -9.08 -7.72
CA GLY A 43 -4.93 -10.30 -8.53
C GLY A 43 -3.70 -11.13 -8.16
N ASP A 44 -2.67 -10.48 -7.63
CA ASP A 44 -1.38 -11.09 -7.28
C ASP A 44 -1.11 -11.10 -5.75
N VAL A 45 -2.13 -10.79 -4.93
CA VAL A 45 -1.96 -10.69 -3.47
C VAL A 45 -1.90 -12.08 -2.81
N ASN A 46 -0.82 -12.34 -2.08
CA ASN A 46 -0.71 -13.52 -1.24
C ASN A 46 -1.47 -13.35 0.08
N PHE A 47 -2.70 -13.84 0.14
CA PHE A 47 -3.55 -13.73 1.34
C PHE A 47 -3.02 -14.48 2.56
N LEU A 48 -2.17 -15.50 2.37
CA LEU A 48 -1.51 -16.16 3.50
C LEU A 48 -0.48 -15.22 4.15
N ALA A 49 0.34 -14.54 3.34
CA ALA A 49 1.29 -13.54 3.83
C ALA A 49 0.57 -12.37 4.53
N VAL A 50 -0.56 -11.92 3.98
CA VAL A 50 -1.43 -10.90 4.59
C VAL A 50 -1.94 -11.33 5.97
N GLY A 51 -2.44 -12.57 6.08
CA GLY A 51 -2.92 -13.11 7.36
C GLY A 51 -1.81 -13.18 8.41
N ILE A 52 -0.63 -13.68 8.05
CA ILE A 52 0.53 -13.76 8.95
C ILE A 52 0.96 -12.36 9.39
N ALA A 53 1.07 -11.41 8.45
CA ALA A 53 1.45 -10.03 8.73
C ALA A 53 0.48 -9.35 9.71
N ALA A 54 -0.83 -9.52 9.51
CA ALA A 54 -1.86 -8.97 10.38
C ALA A 54 -1.82 -9.57 11.80
N VAL A 55 -1.65 -10.89 11.92
CA VAL A 55 -1.54 -11.57 13.22
C VAL A 55 -0.32 -11.10 13.99
N LEU A 56 0.84 -10.98 13.32
CA LEU A 56 2.07 -10.53 13.98
C LEU A 56 1.98 -9.09 14.46
N ALA A 57 1.43 -8.19 13.65
CA ALA A 57 1.21 -6.79 14.05
C ALA A 57 0.20 -6.67 15.20
N PHE A 58 -0.87 -7.46 15.18
CA PHE A 58 -1.85 -7.48 16.27
C PHE A 58 -1.25 -8.04 17.57
N ALA A 59 -0.49 -9.13 17.48
CA ALA A 59 0.21 -9.73 18.63
C ALA A 59 1.26 -8.79 19.23
N LEU A 60 1.93 -7.98 18.39
CA LEU A 60 2.83 -6.93 18.86
C LEU A 60 2.13 -5.98 19.83
N GLY A 61 0.85 -5.67 19.62
CA GLY A 61 0.09 -4.78 20.52
C GLY A 61 0.05 -5.30 21.96
N ALA A 62 -0.15 -6.61 22.15
CA ALA A 62 -0.15 -7.22 23.49
C ALA A 62 1.22 -7.07 24.18
N LEU A 63 2.31 -7.18 23.43
CA LEU A 63 3.66 -6.99 23.95
C LEU A 63 3.98 -5.50 24.19
N TRP A 64 3.64 -4.62 23.24
CA TRP A 64 3.94 -3.19 23.24
C TRP A 64 3.30 -2.47 24.42
N TYR A 65 2.02 -2.75 24.66
CA TYR A 65 1.24 -2.20 25.77
C TYR A 65 1.22 -3.13 26.98
N SER A 66 2.23 -3.99 27.13
CA SER A 66 2.45 -4.76 28.36
C SER A 66 3.24 -3.95 29.39
N ALA A 67 3.22 -4.41 30.64
CA ALA A 67 4.03 -3.85 31.73
C ALA A 67 5.55 -3.92 31.49
N VAL A 68 5.99 -4.77 30.55
CA VAL A 68 7.41 -4.98 30.20
C VAL A 68 7.93 -3.87 29.28
N LEU A 69 7.08 -3.34 28.40
CA LEU A 69 7.46 -2.30 27.42
C LEU A 69 6.91 -0.93 27.81
N PHE A 70 5.76 -0.51 27.24
CA PHE A 70 5.34 0.89 27.27
C PHE A 70 4.03 1.16 28.03
N ALA A 71 3.41 0.15 28.65
CA ALA A 71 2.14 0.37 29.36
C ALA A 71 2.22 1.48 30.42
N LYS A 72 3.28 1.47 31.26
CA LYS A 72 3.44 2.44 32.36
C LYS A 72 3.53 3.90 31.88
N PRO A 73 4.48 4.27 31.00
CA PRO A 73 4.56 5.64 30.50
C PRO A 73 3.34 6.05 29.65
N TRP A 74 2.73 5.10 28.94
CA TRP A 74 1.52 5.35 28.17
C TRP A 74 0.32 5.68 29.06
N MET A 75 0.07 4.87 30.10
CA MET A 75 -0.98 5.12 31.09
C MET A 75 -0.76 6.43 31.84
N ALA A 76 0.48 6.72 32.25
CA ALA A 76 0.83 7.97 32.91
C ALA A 76 0.53 9.19 32.03
N GLY A 77 0.84 9.11 30.73
CA GLY A 77 0.52 10.17 29.77
C GLY A 77 -0.99 10.38 29.55
N LEU A 78 -1.79 9.34 29.76
CA LEU A 78 -3.27 9.41 29.68
C LEU A 78 -3.94 9.74 31.03
N GLY A 79 -3.17 9.83 32.12
CA GLY A 79 -3.71 10.01 33.46
C GLY A 79 -4.54 8.83 33.95
N TYR A 80 -4.23 7.61 33.52
CA TYR A 80 -4.93 6.40 33.93
C TYR A 80 -4.25 5.78 35.16
N THR A 81 -5.06 5.37 36.14
CA THR A 81 -4.59 4.51 37.23
C THR A 81 -4.57 3.05 36.77
N GLU A 82 -3.87 2.19 37.51
CA GLU A 82 -3.78 0.77 37.15
C GLU A 82 -5.14 0.08 37.28
N GLU A 83 -5.96 0.49 38.25
CA GLU A 83 -7.33 0.00 38.45
C GLU A 83 -8.20 0.36 37.24
N ARG A 84 -8.17 1.64 36.83
CA ARG A 84 -8.91 2.12 35.65
C ARG A 84 -8.46 1.41 34.37
N PHE A 85 -7.17 1.12 34.23
CA PHE A 85 -6.64 0.41 33.08
C PHE A 85 -7.15 -1.04 33.03
N LYS A 86 -7.13 -1.76 34.16
CA LYS A 86 -7.67 -3.14 34.25
C LYS A 86 -9.17 -3.18 33.95
N GLU A 87 -9.94 -2.23 34.47
CA GLU A 87 -11.36 -2.09 34.16
C GLU A 87 -11.60 -1.84 32.67
N MET A 88 -10.79 -0.96 32.06
CA MET A 88 -10.88 -0.67 30.63
C MET A 88 -10.62 -1.93 29.79
N GLN A 89 -9.62 -2.74 30.16
CA GLN A 89 -9.31 -4.01 29.48
C GLN A 89 -10.46 -5.03 29.52
N ALA A 90 -11.26 -5.06 30.59
CA ALA A 90 -12.31 -6.06 30.82
C ALA A 90 -13.47 -6.02 29.80
N GLY A 91 -13.54 -5.00 28.93
CA GLY A 91 -14.57 -4.87 27.90
C GLY A 91 -14.05 -4.71 26.46
N MET A 92 -12.75 -4.85 26.22
CA MET A 92 -12.14 -4.46 24.93
C MET A 92 -12.29 -5.48 23.80
N GLY A 93 -13.07 -6.55 23.97
CA GLY A 93 -13.21 -7.60 22.95
C GLY A 93 -13.59 -7.06 21.56
N LEU A 94 -14.56 -6.14 21.50
CA LEU A 94 -14.96 -5.50 20.25
C LEU A 94 -13.85 -4.59 19.69
N THR A 95 -13.18 -3.82 20.56
CA THR A 95 -12.06 -2.96 20.16
C THR A 95 -10.92 -3.77 19.57
N TYR A 96 -10.60 -4.93 20.17
CA TYR A 96 -9.59 -5.84 19.65
C TYR A 96 -9.99 -6.45 18.30
N ALA A 97 -11.24 -6.86 18.14
CA ALA A 97 -11.74 -7.38 16.86
C ALA A 97 -11.66 -6.33 15.73
N ILE A 98 -12.11 -5.10 16.02
CA ILE A 98 -12.00 -3.97 15.08
C ILE A 98 -10.53 -3.68 14.78
N SER A 99 -9.66 -3.65 15.80
CA SER A 99 -8.22 -3.40 15.61
C SER A 99 -7.58 -4.46 14.71
N PHE A 100 -7.90 -5.74 14.93
CA PHE A 100 -7.41 -6.82 14.09
C PHE A 100 -7.88 -6.67 12.64
N LEU A 101 -9.15 -6.30 12.42
CA LEU A 101 -9.67 -6.03 11.08
C LEU A 101 -8.94 -4.86 10.41
N CYS A 102 -8.65 -3.78 11.15
CA CYS A 102 -7.86 -2.67 10.64
C CYS A 102 -6.45 -3.11 10.21
N TRP A 103 -5.79 -3.98 10.99
CA TRP A 103 -4.50 -4.55 10.61
C TRP A 103 -4.59 -5.43 9.37
N LEU A 104 -5.65 -6.22 9.23
CA LEU A 104 -5.87 -7.04 8.04
C LEU A 104 -6.07 -6.20 6.78
N VAL A 105 -6.86 -5.12 6.88
CA VAL A 105 -7.05 -4.16 5.78
C VAL A 105 -5.72 -3.49 5.43
N MET A 106 -4.96 -3.03 6.43
CA MET A 106 -3.66 -2.40 6.20
C MET A 106 -2.67 -3.36 5.52
N ALA A 107 -2.56 -4.60 5.99
CA ALA A 107 -1.71 -5.62 5.38
C ALA A 107 -2.13 -5.93 3.94
N THR A 108 -3.44 -5.97 3.66
CA THR A 108 -3.97 -6.17 2.29
C THR A 108 -3.57 -5.02 1.37
N VAL A 109 -3.71 -3.78 1.83
CA VAL A 109 -3.33 -2.59 1.05
C VAL A 109 -1.83 -2.58 0.80
N LEU A 110 -1.00 -2.83 1.82
CA LEU A 110 0.46 -2.94 1.67
C LEU A 110 0.83 -4.04 0.66
N ALA A 111 0.18 -5.20 0.71
CA ALA A 111 0.41 -6.30 -0.22
C ALA A 111 0.02 -5.93 -1.66
N SER A 112 -1.07 -5.19 -1.86
CA SER A 112 -1.50 -4.77 -3.20
C SER A 112 -0.55 -3.77 -3.87
N ILE A 113 0.14 -2.94 -3.09
CA ILE A 113 1.02 -1.90 -3.63
C ILE A 113 2.49 -2.30 -3.65
N ALA A 114 2.90 -3.28 -2.83
CA ALA A 114 4.29 -3.73 -2.73
C ALA A 114 4.96 -4.04 -4.10
N PRO A 115 4.30 -4.72 -5.06
CA PRO A 115 4.90 -5.01 -6.38
C PRO A 115 5.29 -3.76 -7.18
N HIS A 116 4.74 -2.58 -6.85
CA HIS A 116 5.07 -1.33 -7.54
C HIS A 116 6.33 -0.64 -7.01
N PHE A 117 6.87 -1.09 -5.88
CA PHE A 117 8.06 -0.50 -5.24
C PHE A 117 9.34 -1.33 -5.44
N GLY A 118 9.20 -2.52 -6.04
CA GLY A 118 10.28 -3.49 -6.26
C GLY A 118 10.18 -4.69 -5.33
N ASP A 119 11.04 -5.68 -5.58
CA ASP A 119 10.97 -6.98 -4.92
C ASP A 119 11.83 -7.04 -3.65
N GLY A 120 11.43 -7.92 -2.74
CA GLY A 120 12.18 -8.25 -1.54
C GLY A 120 11.95 -7.34 -0.33
N VAL A 121 12.54 -7.75 0.79
CA VAL A 121 12.38 -7.11 2.11
C VAL A 121 12.87 -5.65 2.13
N GLY A 122 13.95 -5.32 1.42
CA GLY A 122 14.50 -3.96 1.41
C GLY A 122 13.54 -2.95 0.78
N ALA A 123 12.94 -3.30 -0.37
CA ALA A 123 12.00 -2.44 -1.09
C ALA A 123 10.71 -2.24 -0.30
N THR A 124 10.13 -3.33 0.19
CA THR A 124 8.89 -3.31 0.97
C THR A 124 9.05 -2.60 2.31
N LEU A 125 10.18 -2.76 3.01
CA LEU A 125 10.46 -2.06 4.26
C LEU A 125 10.60 -0.55 4.04
N HIS A 126 11.34 -0.13 3.00
CA HIS A 126 11.46 1.28 2.65
C HIS A 126 10.09 1.88 2.31
N MET A 127 9.29 1.18 1.50
CA MET A 127 7.92 1.58 1.17
C MET A 127 7.06 1.72 2.43
N GLY A 128 7.01 0.71 3.28
CA GLY A 128 6.20 0.71 4.50
C GLY A 128 6.58 1.87 5.43
N LEU A 129 7.88 2.09 5.65
CA LEU A 129 8.35 3.20 6.48
C LEU A 129 8.05 4.57 5.87
N MET A 130 8.11 4.74 4.55
CA MET A 130 7.71 5.98 3.88
C MET A 130 6.21 6.24 4.03
N LEU A 131 5.37 5.21 3.90
CA LEU A 131 3.92 5.33 4.09
C LEU A 131 3.57 5.65 5.54
N TRP A 132 4.23 4.99 6.49
CA TRP A 132 4.07 5.32 7.90
C TRP A 132 4.52 6.76 8.18
N LEU A 133 5.70 7.17 7.70
CA LEU A 133 6.20 8.51 7.95
C LEU A 133 5.29 9.57 7.32
N GLY A 134 4.88 9.38 6.07
CA GLY A 134 4.11 10.35 5.31
C GLY A 134 2.65 10.48 5.74
N PHE A 135 2.03 9.40 6.22
CA PHE A 135 0.62 9.37 6.63
C PHE A 135 0.43 9.07 8.11
N GLY A 136 0.96 7.96 8.61
CA GLY A 136 0.76 7.54 10.00
C GLY A 136 1.31 8.57 11.01
N ALA A 137 2.60 8.88 10.89
CA ALA A 137 3.31 9.78 11.80
C ALA A 137 2.78 11.21 11.70
N THR A 138 2.65 11.78 10.50
CA THR A 138 2.19 13.16 10.30
C THR A 138 0.74 13.39 10.73
N VAL A 139 -0.19 12.52 10.33
CA VAL A 139 -1.61 12.62 10.70
C VAL A 139 -1.76 12.39 12.19
N GLY A 140 -1.10 11.36 12.73
CA GLY A 140 -1.13 11.07 14.16
C GLY A 140 -0.56 12.23 15.00
N LEU A 141 0.54 12.83 14.56
CA LEU A 141 1.17 13.94 15.28
C LEU A 141 0.25 15.16 15.29
N THR A 142 -0.31 15.50 14.13
CA THR A 142 -1.26 16.59 13.98
C THR A 142 -2.45 16.40 14.93
N ASN A 143 -3.07 15.22 14.92
CA ASN A 143 -4.18 14.87 15.81
C ASN A 143 -3.78 14.99 17.30
N ASN A 144 -2.60 14.48 17.66
CA ASN A 144 -2.10 14.56 19.03
C ASN A 144 -1.95 16.03 19.48
N ARG A 145 -1.41 16.91 18.63
CA ARG A 145 -1.26 18.35 18.94
C ARG A 145 -2.61 19.03 19.18
N PHE A 146 -3.67 18.62 18.49
CA PHE A 146 -5.02 19.16 18.71
C PHE A 146 -5.76 18.52 19.89
N SER A 147 -5.42 17.28 20.26
CA SER A 147 -6.09 16.55 21.35
C SER A 147 -5.68 16.97 22.76
N GLY A 148 -4.60 17.74 22.91
CA GLY A 148 -4.03 18.10 24.22
C GLY A 148 -3.35 16.94 24.96
N THR A 149 -3.23 15.77 24.32
CA THR A 149 -2.53 14.63 24.92
C THR A 149 -1.00 14.83 24.90
N PRO A 150 -0.27 14.41 25.95
CA PRO A 150 1.18 14.52 26.00
C PRO A 150 1.86 13.88 24.79
N ILE A 151 2.97 14.46 24.31
CA ILE A 151 3.69 13.97 23.12
C ILE A 151 4.21 12.54 23.32
N VAL A 152 4.51 12.14 24.57
CA VAL A 152 4.97 10.78 24.89
C VAL A 152 3.96 9.71 24.49
N VAL A 153 2.65 9.98 24.63
CA VAL A 153 1.59 9.04 24.21
C VAL A 153 1.67 8.83 22.70
N TRP A 154 1.80 9.92 21.94
CA TRP A 154 1.98 9.83 20.50
C TRP A 154 3.26 9.10 20.09
N ILE A 155 4.39 9.33 20.76
CA ILE A 155 5.64 8.60 20.45
C ILE A 155 5.45 7.10 20.62
N ILE A 156 4.75 6.68 21.69
CA ILE A 156 4.48 5.27 21.97
C ILE A 156 3.55 4.68 20.92
N ASP A 157 2.46 5.37 20.57
CA ASP A 157 1.46 4.89 19.62
C ASP A 157 1.98 4.91 18.17
N ALA A 158 2.69 5.97 17.79
CA ALA A 158 3.32 6.09 16.47
C ALA A 158 4.46 5.08 16.32
N GLY A 159 5.23 4.83 17.39
CA GLY A 159 6.27 3.80 17.42
C GLY A 159 5.69 2.41 17.25
N TYR A 160 4.59 2.09 17.95
CA TYR A 160 3.86 0.84 17.75
C TYR A 160 3.45 0.67 16.29
N GLN A 161 2.83 1.70 15.70
CA GLN A 161 2.43 1.67 14.30
C GLN A 161 3.62 1.49 13.35
N ALA A 162 4.74 2.15 13.61
CA ALA A 162 5.95 2.05 12.80
C ALA A 162 6.49 0.61 12.77
N VAL A 163 6.62 0.00 13.96
CA VAL A 163 7.13 -1.37 14.10
C VAL A 163 6.13 -2.36 13.50
N SER A 164 4.84 -2.17 13.69
CA SER A 164 3.80 -3.00 13.05
C SER A 164 3.90 -2.95 11.52
N VAL A 165 4.00 -1.75 10.94
CA VAL A 165 4.17 -1.59 9.49
C VAL A 165 5.48 -2.20 9.00
N ALA A 166 6.57 -2.05 9.76
CA ALA A 166 7.85 -2.68 9.43
C ALA A 166 7.77 -4.22 9.44
N ILE A 167 7.12 -4.82 10.45
CA ILE A 167 6.88 -6.26 10.51
C ILE A 167 6.04 -6.71 9.30
N MET A 168 4.94 -6.02 9.01
CA MET A 168 4.11 -6.33 7.85
C MET A 168 4.91 -6.25 6.56
N ALA A 169 5.70 -5.19 6.38
CA ALA A 169 6.54 -5.00 5.21
C ALA A 169 7.57 -6.12 5.05
N VAL A 170 8.26 -6.51 6.13
CA VAL A 170 9.20 -7.65 6.11
C VAL A 170 8.49 -8.93 5.70
N VAL A 171 7.34 -9.25 6.31
CA VAL A 171 6.59 -10.45 5.97
C VAL A 171 6.17 -10.42 4.51
N LEU A 172 5.60 -9.32 4.02
CA LEU A 172 5.16 -9.23 2.62
C LEU A 172 6.35 -9.31 1.65
N GLY A 173 7.47 -8.67 1.96
CA GLY A 173 8.69 -8.71 1.17
C GLY A 173 9.37 -10.07 1.09
N LEU A 174 9.05 -11.00 2.00
CA LEU A 174 9.49 -12.41 1.90
C LEU A 174 8.65 -13.22 0.88
N TRP A 175 7.54 -12.68 0.40
CA TRP A 175 6.60 -13.30 -0.54
C TRP A 175 6.45 -12.56 -1.88
N THR A 176 7.25 -11.52 -2.11
CA THR A 176 7.41 -10.79 -3.39
C THR A 176 8.70 -11.21 -4.06
#